data_AF-Q4D5L9-F1
#
_entry.id   AF-Q4D5L9-F1
#
_cell.length_a   1.000
_cell.length_b   1.000
_cell.length_c   1.000
_cell.angle_alpha   90.00
_cell.angle_beta   90.00
_cell.angle_gamma   90.00
#
_symmetry.space_group_name_H-M   'P 1'
#
loop_
_entity.id
_entity.type
_entity.pdbx_description
1 polymer ?
#
loop_
_entity_poly.entity_id
_entity_poly.type
_entity_poly.pdbx_seq_one_letter_code
_entity_poly.pdbx_strand_id
1 'polypeptide(L)'
;LLKKLDKTVKSEEPSGLELVDLRDFESHDLCLEGMGAMNFSYNGEFVYMALSDRSSEKLLDVVCSPENLNIPKEKRFVFTAVLPRFSGENKRCVGEDVVHHTNLIGWCGKGICAWGLNFLRFSSEEKKQAFFEHLEATYKKIINLSAEEIRAFAGNACEIALSSEEEERHVLCISNEALNSLHHRNYQILEEWYGRENIFVFYAETLERRSGTSISSLISCPVTHGEVLPAPGEVTALEVAHVDEKVIANLLNR
;
A
#
# COMPACT_ATOMS: atom_id res chain seq x y z
N LEU A 1 -1.68 -9.92 21.06
CA LEU A 1 -0.93 -10.45 19.91
C LEU A 1 0.57 -10.50 20.18
N LEU A 2 1.27 -9.36 20.23
CA LEU A 2 2.74 -9.29 20.37
C LEU A 2 3.33 -10.11 21.51
N LYS A 3 2.77 -10.06 22.73
CA LYS A 3 3.25 -10.88 23.86
C LYS A 3 3.15 -12.39 23.60
N LYS A 4 2.18 -12.83 22.79
CA LYS A 4 2.05 -14.24 22.40
C LYS A 4 3.11 -14.60 21.35
N LEU A 5 3.25 -13.76 20.32
CA LEU A 5 4.30 -13.91 19.30
C LEU A 5 5.70 -13.96 19.93
N ASP A 6 6.03 -13.00 20.78
CA ASP A 6 7.32 -12.93 21.48
C ASP A 6 7.55 -14.18 22.35
N LYS A 7 6.52 -14.67 23.04
CA LYS A 7 6.59 -15.91 23.83
C LYS A 7 6.82 -17.15 22.94
N THR A 8 6.15 -17.25 21.80
CA THR A 8 6.30 -18.38 20.87
C THR A 8 7.65 -18.36 20.15
N VAL A 9 8.15 -17.19 19.76
CA VAL A 9 9.47 -17.09 19.14
C VAL A 9 10.59 -17.38 20.14
N LYS A 10 10.38 -17.05 21.43
CA LYS A 10 11.33 -17.33 22.52
C LYS A 10 11.16 -18.71 23.17
N SER A 11 10.23 -19.56 22.70
CA SER A 11 10.07 -20.90 23.28
C SER A 11 11.23 -21.82 22.92
N GLU A 12 11.47 -22.84 23.75
CA GLU A 12 12.52 -23.85 23.48
C GLU A 12 12.20 -24.72 22.26
N GLU A 13 10.91 -24.89 21.93
CA GLU A 13 10.49 -25.61 20.74
C GLU A 13 10.61 -24.71 19.50
N PRO A 14 11.28 -25.18 18.42
CA PRO A 14 11.37 -24.44 17.16
C PRO A 14 9.98 -24.23 16.57
N SER A 15 9.51 -22.97 16.59
CA SER A 15 8.22 -22.61 15.99
C SER A 15 8.32 -22.39 14.47
N GLY A 16 9.52 -22.18 13.94
CA GLY A 16 9.72 -21.75 12.56
C GLY A 16 9.29 -20.29 12.30
N LEU A 17 8.89 -19.56 13.35
CA LEU A 17 8.55 -18.15 13.27
C LEU A 17 9.78 -17.30 13.54
N GLU A 18 9.97 -16.29 12.70
CA GLU A 18 10.89 -15.19 12.94
C GLU A 18 10.09 -13.91 13.18
N LEU A 19 10.48 -13.14 14.19
CA LEU A 19 9.87 -11.86 14.52
C LEU A 19 10.87 -10.74 14.23
N VAL A 20 10.58 -9.94 13.20
CA VAL A 20 11.30 -8.70 12.91
C VAL A 20 10.66 -7.59 13.73
N ASP A 21 11.28 -7.24 14.85
CA ASP A 21 10.79 -6.17 15.73
C ASP A 21 11.42 -4.82 15.35
N LEU A 22 10.60 -3.90 14.83
CA LEU A 22 11.04 -2.58 14.41
C LEU A 22 10.90 -1.50 15.51
N ARG A 23 10.40 -1.84 16.70
CA ARG A 23 10.07 -0.83 17.73
C ARG A 23 11.28 -0.13 18.31
N ASP A 24 12.41 -0.83 18.42
CA ASP A 24 13.66 -0.24 18.94
C ASP A 24 14.21 0.88 18.04
N PHE A 25 13.75 0.96 16.79
CA PHE A 25 14.10 2.05 15.88
C PHE A 25 13.33 3.35 16.18
N GLU A 26 12.19 3.29 16.89
CA GLU A 26 11.44 4.48 17.29
C GLU A 26 12.26 5.38 18.23
N SER A 27 13.13 4.80 19.06
CA SER A 27 14.05 5.59 19.91
C SER A 27 15.11 6.35 19.13
N HIS A 28 15.22 6.09 17.82
CA HIS A 28 16.11 6.76 16.87
C HIS A 28 15.34 7.64 15.89
N ASP A 29 14.07 7.96 16.17
CA ASP A 29 13.16 8.70 15.29
C ASP A 29 13.00 8.05 13.90
N LEU A 30 13.14 6.72 13.82
CA LEU A 30 12.94 5.94 12.61
C LEU A 30 11.65 5.14 12.75
N CYS A 31 10.77 5.25 11.77
CA CYS A 31 9.52 4.48 11.76
C CYS A 31 9.10 4.06 10.35
N LEU A 32 8.25 3.05 10.32
CA LEU A 32 7.57 2.52 9.15
C LEU A 32 6.11 2.32 9.55
N GLU A 33 5.32 3.40 9.46
CA GLU A 33 4.00 3.44 10.09
C GLU A 33 2.93 2.71 9.27
N GLY A 34 2.51 1.55 9.78
CA GLY A 34 1.30 0.86 9.34
C GLY A 34 1.29 0.42 7.88
N MET A 35 0.09 0.06 7.39
CA MET A 35 -0.11 -0.45 6.02
C MET A 35 -0.03 0.63 4.94
N GLY A 36 0.06 1.91 5.32
CA GLY A 36 0.15 3.02 4.36
C GLY A 36 1.58 3.38 3.97
N ALA A 37 2.59 2.95 4.73
CA ALA A 37 3.98 3.27 4.47
C ALA A 37 4.50 2.64 3.18
N MET A 38 4.15 1.39 2.88
CA MET A 38 4.64 0.66 1.72
C MET A 38 3.49 0.20 0.84
N ASN A 39 3.63 0.41 -0.47
CA ASN A 39 2.80 -0.25 -1.45
C ASN A 39 3.63 -1.32 -2.15
N PHE A 40 3.00 -2.45 -2.48
CA PHE A 40 3.62 -3.52 -3.23
C PHE A 40 3.01 -3.59 -4.64
N SER A 41 3.77 -4.14 -5.60
CA SER A 41 3.15 -4.66 -6.82
C SER A 41 2.21 -5.82 -6.48
N TYR A 42 1.30 -6.15 -7.39
CA TYR A 42 0.31 -7.22 -7.20
C TYR A 42 0.92 -8.56 -6.71
N ASN A 43 2.11 -8.92 -7.19
CA ASN A 43 2.85 -10.14 -6.82
C ASN A 43 3.95 -9.91 -5.76
N GLY A 44 4.01 -8.74 -5.12
CA GLY A 44 5.03 -8.41 -4.12
C GLY A 44 6.46 -8.30 -4.66
N GLU A 45 6.67 -8.38 -5.96
CA GLU A 45 8.00 -8.32 -6.58
C GLU A 45 8.68 -6.95 -6.42
N PHE A 46 7.87 -5.88 -6.43
CA PHE A 46 8.33 -4.50 -6.29
C PHE A 46 7.70 -3.86 -5.05
N VAL A 47 8.46 -2.98 -4.41
CA VAL A 47 7.98 -2.15 -3.30
C VAL A 47 8.19 -0.68 -3.62
N TYR A 48 7.19 0.12 -3.27
CA TYR A 48 7.14 1.56 -3.47
C TYR A 48 6.98 2.23 -2.11
N MET A 49 7.77 3.26 -1.83
CA MET A 49 7.70 3.97 -0.56
C MET A 49 7.96 5.46 -0.72
N ALA A 50 6.99 6.26 -0.28
CA ALA A 50 7.11 7.68 -0.03
C ALA A 50 7.83 7.89 1.31
N LEU A 51 9.00 8.52 1.28
CA LEU A 51 9.72 8.95 2.47
C LEU A 51 8.99 10.10 3.16
N SER A 52 8.90 9.99 4.48
CA SER A 52 8.36 11.01 5.35
C SER A 52 8.90 10.79 6.77
N ASP A 53 8.54 11.66 7.71
CA ASP A 53 8.80 11.43 9.15
C ASP A 53 8.14 10.14 9.68
N ARG A 54 7.31 9.50 8.84
CA ARG A 54 6.52 8.30 9.15
C ARG A 54 6.99 7.04 8.37
N SER A 55 8.01 7.18 7.53
CA SER A 55 8.48 6.11 6.63
C SER A 55 9.96 6.28 6.30
N SER A 56 10.79 5.38 6.84
CA SER A 56 12.25 5.44 6.74
C SER A 56 12.84 4.44 5.75
N GLU A 57 13.72 4.91 4.86
CA GLU A 57 14.51 4.05 3.95
C GLU A 57 15.36 3.02 4.71
N LYS A 58 15.88 3.39 5.90
CA LYS A 58 16.65 2.46 6.73
C LYS A 58 15.83 1.27 7.20
N LEU A 59 14.55 1.50 7.52
CA LEU A 59 13.65 0.42 7.93
C LEU A 59 13.16 -0.39 6.74
N LEU A 60 12.97 0.23 5.58
CA LEU A 60 12.75 -0.51 4.34
C LEU A 60 13.92 -1.45 4.03
N ASP A 61 15.16 -1.02 4.26
CA ASP A 61 16.34 -1.87 4.11
C ASP A 61 16.32 -3.10 5.02
N VAL A 62 15.86 -2.95 6.28
CA VAL A 62 15.65 -4.06 7.21
C VAL A 62 14.53 -4.98 6.71
N VAL A 63 13.36 -4.45 6.39
CA VAL A 63 12.20 -5.26 5.98
C VAL A 63 12.46 -6.02 4.67
N CYS A 64 13.22 -5.43 3.74
CA CYS A 64 13.51 -6.02 2.44
C CYS A 64 14.83 -6.81 2.41
N SER A 65 15.51 -7.00 3.54
CA SER A 65 16.77 -7.75 3.58
C SER A 65 16.60 -9.21 3.15
N PRO A 66 17.68 -9.90 2.73
CA PRO A 66 17.61 -11.29 2.25
C PRO A 66 17.00 -12.28 3.24
N GLU A 67 17.15 -12.03 4.54
CA GLU A 67 16.56 -12.80 5.63
C GLU A 67 15.06 -12.55 5.84
N ASN A 68 14.53 -11.44 5.31
CA ASN A 68 13.13 -11.03 5.47
C ASN A 68 12.36 -11.16 4.15
N LEU A 69 11.89 -10.06 3.56
CA LEU A 69 11.14 -10.11 2.30
C LEU A 69 12.04 -10.37 1.08
N ASN A 70 13.37 -10.28 1.19
CA ASN A 70 14.32 -10.52 0.11
C ASN A 70 14.01 -9.77 -1.20
N ILE A 71 13.49 -8.54 -1.11
CA ILE A 71 13.25 -7.69 -2.27
C ILE A 71 14.56 -6.96 -2.58
N PRO A 72 15.23 -7.15 -3.72
CA PRO A 72 16.53 -6.55 -3.98
C PRO A 72 16.41 -5.04 -4.27
N LYS A 73 17.49 -4.27 -4.10
CA LYS A 73 17.46 -2.79 -4.11
C LYS A 73 16.92 -2.20 -5.41
N GLU A 74 17.22 -2.82 -6.54
CA GLU A 74 16.75 -2.43 -7.87
C GLU A 74 15.23 -2.58 -8.06
N LYS A 75 14.56 -3.34 -7.20
CA LYS A 75 13.10 -3.50 -7.16
C LYS A 75 12.43 -2.65 -6.07
N ARG A 76 13.19 -1.77 -5.40
CA ARG A 76 12.70 -0.83 -4.38
C ARG A 76 12.68 0.58 -4.94
N PHE A 77 11.51 1.17 -5.02
CA PHE A 77 11.33 2.52 -5.53
C PHE A 77 11.00 3.48 -4.41
N VAL A 78 11.97 4.35 -4.10
CA VAL A 78 11.89 5.30 -2.98
C VAL A 78 11.90 6.73 -3.51
N PHE A 79 10.94 7.52 -3.05
CA PHE A 79 10.73 8.92 -3.44
C PHE A 79 10.18 9.72 -2.25
N THR A 80 10.14 11.03 -2.33
CA THR A 80 9.25 11.85 -1.49
C THR A 80 8.05 12.30 -2.32
N ALA A 81 6.94 12.64 -1.67
CA ALA A 81 5.72 13.07 -2.35
C ALA A 81 5.18 14.36 -1.73
N VAL A 82 4.80 15.32 -2.58
CA VAL A 82 4.32 16.65 -2.17
C VAL A 82 3.13 17.11 -3.01
N LEU A 83 2.10 17.65 -2.37
CA LEU A 83 0.91 18.18 -3.05
C LEU A 83 0.85 19.71 -2.97
N PRO A 84 0.51 20.42 -4.07
CA PRO A 84 0.35 21.86 -4.02
C PRO A 84 -0.79 22.25 -3.07
N ARG A 85 -0.52 23.20 -2.17
CA ARG A 85 -1.51 23.81 -1.29
C ARG A 85 -2.05 25.06 -1.96
N PHE A 86 -3.36 25.13 -2.16
CA PHE A 86 -4.02 26.28 -2.77
C PHE A 86 -4.70 27.15 -1.72
N SER A 87 -4.63 28.47 -1.88
CA SER A 87 -5.34 29.44 -1.03
C SER A 87 -6.54 30.05 -1.76
N GLY A 88 -7.67 30.10 -1.05
CA GLY A 88 -8.85 30.90 -1.40
C GLY A 88 -9.51 30.54 -2.74
N GLU A 89 -10.43 31.40 -3.18
CA GLU A 89 -11.21 31.20 -4.42
C GLU A 89 -10.34 31.22 -5.69
N ASN A 90 -9.23 31.98 -5.68
CA ASN A 90 -8.36 32.15 -6.84
C ASN A 90 -7.41 30.97 -7.09
N LYS A 91 -7.47 29.90 -6.29
CA LYS A 91 -6.62 28.70 -6.40
C LYS A 91 -5.13 29.02 -6.62
N ARG A 92 -4.59 30.03 -5.93
CA ARG A 92 -3.15 30.34 -6.01
C ARG A 92 -2.38 29.32 -5.17
N CYS A 93 -1.34 28.72 -5.74
CA CYS A 93 -0.43 27.85 -5.00
C CYS A 93 0.33 28.70 -3.97
N VAL A 94 0.20 28.35 -2.68
CA VAL A 94 0.83 29.04 -1.55
C VAL A 94 1.89 28.21 -0.84
N GLY A 95 2.12 26.98 -1.31
CA GLY A 95 3.10 26.07 -0.75
C GLY A 95 2.82 24.64 -1.16
N GLU A 96 3.50 23.70 -0.50
CA GLU A 96 3.32 22.26 -0.70
C GLU A 96 3.05 21.57 0.65
N ASP A 97 2.22 20.53 0.63
CA ASP A 97 1.97 19.61 1.74
C ASP A 97 2.73 18.31 1.48
N VAL A 98 3.50 17.83 2.47
CA VAL A 98 4.13 16.50 2.39
C VAL A 98 3.05 15.42 2.48
N VAL A 99 3.14 14.43 1.61
CA VAL A 99 2.29 13.24 1.67
C VAL A 99 3.02 12.18 2.50
N HIS A 100 2.49 11.88 3.68
CA HIS A 100 3.17 11.05 4.67
C HIS A 100 3.09 9.54 4.41
N HIS A 101 2.06 9.08 3.69
CA HIS A 101 1.83 7.66 3.39
C HIS A 101 1.77 7.42 1.88
N THR A 102 2.42 6.36 1.42
CA THR A 102 2.51 5.96 0.02
C THR A 102 1.14 5.66 -0.59
N ASN A 103 0.27 5.01 0.17
CA ASN A 103 -1.10 4.70 -0.26
C ASN A 103 -2.01 5.93 -0.42
N LEU A 104 -1.54 7.14 -0.16
CA LEU A 104 -2.26 8.36 -0.51
C LEU A 104 -1.86 8.87 -1.90
N ILE A 105 -0.63 8.61 -2.35
CA ILE A 105 -0.12 9.12 -3.62
C ILE A 105 -0.27 8.13 -4.78
N GLY A 106 -0.64 6.87 -4.51
CA GLY A 106 -0.93 5.90 -5.55
C GLY A 106 -1.14 4.48 -5.05
N TRP A 107 -1.34 3.57 -6.00
CA TRP A 107 -1.61 2.15 -5.80
C TRP A 107 -1.23 1.34 -7.05
N CYS A 108 -1.08 0.02 -6.87
CA CYS A 108 -0.74 -0.93 -7.92
C CYS A 108 -1.72 -2.10 -7.93
N GLY A 109 -2.18 -2.48 -9.12
CA GLY A 109 -2.92 -3.71 -9.39
C GLY A 109 -2.16 -4.58 -10.39
N LYS A 110 -2.81 -5.63 -10.87
CA LYS A 110 -2.26 -6.60 -11.82
C LYS A 110 -2.22 -6.00 -13.21
N GLY A 111 -1.08 -5.40 -13.58
CA GLY A 111 -0.85 -4.80 -14.90
C GLY A 111 -1.40 -3.38 -15.08
N ILE A 112 -1.98 -2.79 -14.03
CA ILE A 112 -2.38 -1.39 -13.95
C ILE A 112 -1.80 -0.75 -12.68
N CYS A 113 -1.47 0.53 -12.73
CA CYS A 113 -1.17 1.32 -11.54
C CYS A 113 -1.68 2.75 -11.67
N ALA A 114 -1.83 3.44 -10.54
CA ALA A 114 -2.16 4.84 -10.48
C ALA A 114 -1.21 5.56 -9.52
N TRP A 115 -0.65 6.68 -9.95
CA TRP A 115 0.30 7.46 -9.16
C TRP A 115 0.12 8.95 -9.44
N GLY A 116 0.33 9.78 -8.42
CA GLY A 116 0.51 11.21 -8.57
C GLY A 116 1.88 11.56 -9.15
N LEU A 117 2.14 11.20 -10.41
CA LEU A 117 3.49 11.22 -11.00
C LEU A 117 4.14 12.61 -10.95
N ASN A 118 3.35 13.68 -11.08
CA ASN A 118 3.83 15.08 -11.02
C ASN A 118 4.24 15.52 -9.61
N PHE A 119 3.86 14.75 -8.59
CA PHE A 119 4.01 15.06 -7.17
C PHE A 119 5.14 14.26 -6.52
N LEU A 120 5.71 13.31 -7.24
CA LEU A 120 6.88 12.55 -6.81
C LEU A 120 8.15 13.38 -6.95
N ARG A 121 9.07 13.22 -6.02
CA ARG A 121 10.39 13.85 -6.01
C ARG A 121 11.42 12.75 -5.74
N PHE A 122 12.49 12.78 -6.51
CA PHE A 122 13.56 11.77 -6.45
C PHE A 122 14.86 12.44 -6.06
N SER A 123 15.75 11.69 -5.39
CA SER A 123 17.06 12.21 -4.98
C SER A 123 17.99 12.50 -6.16
N SER A 124 17.71 11.95 -7.34
CA SER A 124 18.44 12.20 -8.57
C SER A 124 17.57 11.94 -9.80
N GLU A 125 17.94 12.50 -10.96
CA GLU A 125 17.21 12.28 -12.21
C GLU A 125 17.34 10.82 -12.68
N GLU A 126 18.42 10.11 -12.34
CA GLU A 126 18.58 8.68 -12.67
C GLU A 126 17.55 7.82 -11.94
N LYS A 127 17.30 8.07 -10.65
CA LYS A 127 16.26 7.35 -9.89
C LYS A 127 14.87 7.63 -10.44
N LYS A 128 14.61 8.88 -10.83
CA LYS A 128 13.36 9.28 -11.47
C LYS A 128 13.16 8.53 -12.79
N GLN A 129 14.17 8.55 -13.66
CA GLN A 129 14.10 7.87 -14.96
C GLN A 129 13.89 6.36 -14.78
N ALA A 130 14.65 5.72 -13.87
CA ALA A 130 14.50 4.30 -13.56
C ALA A 130 13.08 3.95 -13.08
N PHE A 131 12.45 4.84 -12.28
CA PHE A 131 11.07 4.66 -11.85
C PHE A 131 10.08 4.69 -13.03
N PHE A 132 10.19 5.68 -13.92
CA PHE A 132 9.29 5.78 -15.07
C PHE A 132 9.48 4.63 -16.07
N GLU A 133 10.72 4.27 -16.38
CA GLU A 133 11.04 3.11 -17.23
C GLU A 133 10.49 1.81 -16.63
N HIS A 134 10.62 1.64 -15.31
CA HIS A 134 10.05 0.51 -14.60
C HIS A 134 8.53 0.46 -14.72
N LEU A 135 7.85 1.59 -14.53
CA LEU A 135 6.39 1.62 -14.65
C LEU A 135 5.94 1.23 -16.06
N GLU A 136 6.59 1.76 -17.09
CA GLU A 136 6.32 1.45 -18.49
C GLU A 136 6.60 -0.01 -18.85
N ALA A 137 7.65 -0.61 -18.26
CA ALA A 137 7.99 -2.01 -18.46
C ALA A 137 7.03 -2.98 -17.74
N THR A 138 6.50 -2.57 -16.58
CA THR A 138 5.75 -3.46 -15.67
C THR A 138 4.25 -3.37 -15.87
N TYR A 139 3.71 -2.18 -16.17
CA TYR A 139 2.27 -1.94 -16.21
C TYR A 139 1.80 -1.59 -17.62
N LYS A 140 0.73 -2.25 -18.07
CA LYS A 140 0.08 -1.97 -19.35
C LYS A 140 -0.72 -0.67 -19.31
N LYS A 141 -1.19 -0.26 -18.12
CA LYS A 141 -1.91 1.00 -17.89
C LYS A 141 -1.32 1.74 -16.70
N ILE A 142 -0.99 3.01 -16.94
CA ILE A 142 -0.46 3.93 -15.93
C ILE A 142 -1.40 5.13 -15.87
N ILE A 143 -2.03 5.33 -14.71
CA ILE A 143 -2.90 6.48 -14.44
C ILE A 143 -2.08 7.55 -13.71
N ASN A 144 -2.09 8.77 -14.25
CA ASN A 144 -1.53 9.93 -13.57
C ASN A 144 -2.65 10.65 -12.82
N LEU A 145 -2.58 10.64 -11.49
CA LEU A 145 -3.55 11.31 -10.63
C LEU A 145 -3.22 12.80 -10.48
N SER A 146 -4.24 13.63 -10.54
CA SER A 146 -4.16 15.06 -10.23
C SER A 146 -4.13 15.34 -8.73
N ALA A 147 -3.84 16.59 -8.36
CA ALA A 147 -3.85 16.99 -6.95
C ALA A 147 -5.26 16.90 -6.35
N GLU A 148 -6.29 17.22 -7.13
CA GLU A 148 -7.69 17.12 -6.76
C GLU A 148 -8.10 15.67 -6.48
N GLU A 149 -7.78 14.75 -7.39
CA GLU A 149 -8.08 13.32 -7.24
C GLU A 149 -7.38 12.72 -6.01
N ILE A 150 -6.11 13.09 -5.78
CA ILE A 150 -5.36 12.61 -4.61
C ILE A 150 -5.94 13.16 -3.31
N ARG A 151 -6.31 14.45 -3.27
CA ARG A 151 -6.96 15.05 -2.09
C ARG A 151 -8.35 14.48 -1.82
N ALA A 152 -8.97 13.90 -2.85
CA ALA A 152 -10.20 13.11 -2.76
C ALA A 152 -9.93 11.60 -2.58
N PHE A 153 -8.71 11.21 -2.17
CA PHE A 153 -8.33 9.83 -1.83
C PHE A 153 -8.29 8.82 -2.99
N ALA A 154 -8.20 9.27 -4.25
CA ALA A 154 -8.07 8.36 -5.39
C ALA A 154 -6.78 7.50 -5.37
N GLY A 155 -5.72 7.98 -4.70
CA GLY A 155 -4.51 7.19 -4.44
C GLY A 155 -4.72 6.06 -3.43
N ASN A 156 -5.82 6.07 -2.67
CA ASN A 156 -6.14 5.09 -1.63
C ASN A 156 -7.15 4.03 -2.11
N ALA A 157 -7.40 3.95 -3.42
CA ALA A 157 -8.06 2.79 -4.00
C ALA A 157 -7.13 1.57 -3.94
N CYS A 158 -7.71 0.37 -3.93
CA CYS A 158 -6.94 -0.87 -3.96
C CYS A 158 -7.62 -1.92 -4.84
N GLU A 159 -6.82 -2.72 -5.53
CA GLU A 159 -7.30 -3.89 -6.24
C GLU A 159 -7.36 -5.09 -5.29
N ILE A 160 -8.44 -5.87 -5.38
CA ILE A 160 -8.57 -7.15 -4.68
C ILE A 160 -8.81 -8.26 -5.71
N ALA A 161 -8.08 -9.34 -5.55
CA ALA A 161 -8.37 -10.59 -6.24
C ALA A 161 -9.48 -11.36 -5.54
N LEU A 162 -10.58 -11.59 -6.24
CA LEU A 162 -11.67 -12.45 -5.81
C LEU A 162 -11.46 -13.84 -6.42
N SER A 163 -11.53 -14.86 -5.57
CA SER A 163 -11.54 -16.24 -6.01
C SER A 163 -12.90 -16.58 -6.65
N SER A 164 -12.87 -17.16 -7.85
CA SER A 164 -13.99 -17.90 -8.43
C SER A 164 -13.53 -19.33 -8.73
N GLU A 165 -14.46 -20.25 -9.01
CA GLU A 165 -14.13 -21.65 -9.27
C GLU A 165 -13.18 -21.85 -10.47
N GLU A 166 -13.16 -20.91 -11.43
CA GLU A 166 -12.45 -21.08 -12.69
C GLU A 166 -11.39 -19.99 -12.98
N GLU A 167 -11.57 -18.75 -12.51
CA GLU A 167 -10.66 -17.64 -12.81
C GLU A 167 -10.51 -16.63 -11.65
N GLU A 168 -9.35 -15.97 -11.61
CA GLU A 168 -9.09 -14.86 -10.68
C GLU A 168 -9.75 -13.58 -11.21
N ARG A 169 -10.76 -13.09 -10.50
CA ARG A 169 -11.46 -11.85 -10.86
C ARG A 169 -10.94 -10.69 -10.04
N HIS A 170 -10.44 -9.65 -10.70
CA HIS A 170 -9.92 -8.44 -10.04
C HIS A 170 -11.00 -7.39 -9.91
N VAL A 171 -11.16 -6.83 -8.72
CA VAL A 171 -12.07 -5.71 -8.47
C VAL A 171 -11.30 -4.52 -7.91
N LEU A 172 -11.68 -3.32 -8.31
CA LEU A 172 -11.17 -2.09 -7.73
C LEU A 172 -12.10 -1.66 -6.59
N CYS A 173 -11.57 -1.54 -5.38
CA CYS A 173 -12.25 -0.93 -4.26
C CYS A 173 -11.86 0.54 -4.16
N ILE A 174 -12.86 1.43 -4.22
CA ILE A 174 -12.66 2.89 -4.26
C ILE A 174 -13.75 3.60 -3.45
N SER A 175 -13.45 4.75 -2.86
CA SER A 175 -14.48 5.54 -2.16
C SER A 175 -15.39 6.29 -3.14
N ASN A 176 -16.58 6.66 -2.67
CA ASN A 176 -17.49 7.51 -3.43
C ASN A 176 -16.87 8.87 -3.79
N GLU A 177 -16.11 9.47 -2.87
CA GLU A 177 -15.46 10.76 -3.07
C GLU A 177 -14.35 10.64 -4.12
N ALA A 178 -13.51 9.62 -3.99
CA ALA A 178 -12.46 9.32 -4.95
C ALA A 178 -13.01 9.12 -6.36
N LEU A 179 -14.02 8.25 -6.53
CA LEU A 179 -14.59 7.97 -7.85
C LEU A 179 -15.21 9.22 -8.49
N ASN A 180 -15.95 10.03 -7.71
CA ASN A 180 -16.60 11.24 -8.21
C ASN A 180 -15.60 12.36 -8.56
N SER A 181 -14.43 12.35 -7.93
CA SER A 181 -13.36 13.32 -8.21
C SER A 181 -12.57 13.02 -9.48
N LEU A 182 -12.68 11.80 -10.03
CA LEU A 182 -11.86 11.37 -11.15
C LEU A 182 -12.11 12.23 -12.38
N HIS A 183 -11.02 12.66 -13.00
CA HIS A 183 -11.06 13.20 -14.34
C HIS A 183 -11.64 12.15 -15.28
N HIS A 184 -12.44 12.61 -16.26
CA HIS A 184 -13.12 11.72 -17.20
C HIS A 184 -12.18 10.69 -17.84
N ARG A 185 -10.96 11.11 -18.21
CA ARG A 185 -9.91 10.21 -18.74
C ARG A 185 -9.54 9.08 -17.77
N ASN A 186 -9.34 9.40 -16.50
CA ASN A 186 -8.91 8.42 -15.49
C ASN A 186 -10.06 7.45 -15.18
N TYR A 187 -11.30 7.96 -15.07
CA TYR A 187 -12.49 7.13 -14.95
C TYR A 187 -12.65 6.17 -16.13
N GLN A 188 -12.50 6.65 -17.37
CA GLN A 188 -12.58 5.81 -18.57
C GLN A 188 -11.54 4.69 -18.57
N ILE A 189 -10.29 4.97 -18.17
CA ILE A 189 -9.26 3.93 -18.07
C ILE A 189 -9.68 2.84 -17.08
N LEU A 190 -10.23 3.21 -15.92
CA LEU A 190 -10.68 2.25 -14.92
C LEU A 190 -11.88 1.43 -15.42
N GLU A 191 -12.86 2.06 -16.06
CA GLU A 191 -14.03 1.38 -16.63
C GLU A 191 -13.62 0.42 -17.76
N GLU A 192 -12.70 0.82 -18.65
CA GLU A 192 -12.16 -0.04 -19.71
C GLU A 192 -11.33 -1.21 -19.17
N TRP A 193 -10.60 -1.00 -18.07
CA TRP A 193 -9.71 -2.02 -17.51
C TRP A 193 -10.44 -3.04 -16.65
N TYR A 194 -11.28 -2.58 -15.72
CA TYR A 194 -11.98 -3.43 -14.76
C TYR A 194 -13.35 -3.88 -15.27
N GLY A 195 -14.05 -3.05 -16.05
CA GLY A 195 -15.49 -3.16 -16.22
C GLY A 195 -16.23 -2.50 -15.05
N ARG A 196 -17.34 -1.83 -15.36
CA ARG A 196 -18.11 -1.06 -14.37
C ARG A 196 -18.60 -1.91 -13.19
N GLU A 197 -18.93 -3.17 -13.45
CA GLU A 197 -19.38 -4.14 -12.47
C GLU A 197 -18.28 -4.59 -11.50
N ASN A 198 -17.01 -4.37 -11.83
CA ASN A 198 -15.86 -4.71 -10.98
C ASN A 198 -15.26 -3.48 -10.28
N ILE A 199 -15.90 -2.31 -10.40
CA ILE A 199 -15.56 -1.12 -9.60
C ILE A 199 -16.51 -1.05 -8.41
N PHE A 200 -16.01 -1.47 -7.24
CA PHE A 200 -16.76 -1.49 -6.00
C PHE A 200 -16.60 -0.17 -5.26
N VAL A 201 -17.71 0.56 -5.14
CA VAL A 201 -17.75 1.89 -4.54
C VAL A 201 -18.21 1.82 -3.10
N PHE A 202 -17.41 2.35 -2.20
CA PHE A 202 -17.67 2.34 -0.76
C PHE A 202 -17.88 3.75 -0.22
N TYR A 203 -18.74 3.87 0.79
CA TYR A 203 -18.88 5.11 1.55
C TYR A 203 -17.78 5.23 2.60
N ALA A 204 -16.94 6.26 2.50
CA ALA A 204 -15.77 6.45 3.37
C ALA A 204 -15.72 7.81 4.08
N GLU A 205 -16.75 8.66 3.94
CA GLU A 205 -16.68 10.08 4.29
C GLU A 205 -16.24 10.34 5.74
N THR A 206 -16.74 9.57 6.71
CA THR A 206 -16.34 9.70 8.12
C THR A 206 -14.87 9.32 8.33
N LEU A 207 -14.41 8.25 7.70
CA LEU A 207 -13.03 7.78 7.78
C LEU A 207 -12.11 8.84 7.18
N GLU A 208 -12.39 9.28 5.96
CA GLU A 208 -11.62 10.29 5.22
C GLU A 208 -11.50 11.60 6.02
N ARG A 209 -12.61 12.10 6.56
CA ARG A 209 -12.63 13.38 7.28
C ARG A 209 -12.01 13.31 8.68
N ARG A 210 -12.05 12.16 9.35
CA ARG A 210 -11.61 12.02 10.76
C ARG A 210 -10.23 11.40 10.91
N SER A 211 -9.82 10.57 9.97
CA SER A 211 -8.56 9.81 10.05
C SER A 211 -7.57 10.14 8.93
N GLY A 212 -7.99 10.83 7.85
CA GLY A 212 -7.11 11.16 6.74
C GLY A 212 -6.67 9.95 5.91
N THR A 213 -7.44 8.86 5.95
CA THR A 213 -7.26 7.65 5.14
C THR A 213 -8.60 7.23 4.53
N SER A 214 -8.60 6.24 3.64
CA SER A 214 -9.81 5.75 2.97
C SER A 214 -9.82 4.21 2.84
N ILE A 215 -10.47 3.70 1.79
CA ILE A 215 -10.88 2.31 1.61
C ILE A 215 -9.75 1.31 1.74
N SER A 216 -8.54 1.61 1.25
CA SER A 216 -7.42 0.65 1.38
C SER A 216 -7.09 0.32 2.84
N SER A 217 -7.34 1.24 3.78
CA SER A 217 -7.07 1.00 5.21
C SER A 217 -8.10 0.12 5.92
N LEU A 218 -9.24 -0.14 5.26
CA LEU A 218 -10.27 -1.05 5.74
C LEU A 218 -10.10 -2.47 5.19
N ILE A 219 -9.19 -2.67 4.25
CA ILE A 219 -9.02 -3.92 3.50
C ILE A 219 -7.65 -4.51 3.84
N SER A 220 -7.67 -5.75 4.33
CA SER A 220 -6.45 -6.56 4.40
C SER A 220 -6.27 -7.28 3.07
N CYS A 221 -5.24 -6.93 2.32
CA CYS A 221 -4.87 -7.63 1.10
C CYS A 221 -3.60 -8.45 1.33
N PRO A 222 -3.66 -9.79 1.23
CA PRO A 222 -2.44 -10.59 1.20
C PRO A 222 -1.70 -10.32 -0.10
N VAL A 223 -0.38 -10.20 -0.01
CA VAL A 223 0.51 -10.16 -1.17
C VAL A 223 1.43 -11.34 -1.02
N THR A 224 1.41 -12.24 -2.00
CA THR A 224 2.30 -13.40 -1.99
C THR A 224 3.57 -13.08 -2.76
N HIS A 225 4.67 -12.97 -2.04
CA HIS A 225 6.01 -12.79 -2.59
C HIS A 225 6.77 -14.13 -2.62
N GLY A 226 7.47 -14.41 -3.72
CA GLY A 226 8.31 -15.60 -3.87
C GLY A 226 7.73 -16.69 -4.78
N GLU A 227 8.55 -17.70 -5.06
CA GLU A 227 8.20 -18.81 -5.98
C GLU A 227 7.48 -19.97 -5.29
N VAL A 228 7.61 -20.08 -3.96
CA VAL A 228 7.02 -21.18 -3.17
C VAL A 228 5.79 -20.64 -2.46
N LEU A 229 4.62 -21.05 -2.94
CA LEU A 229 3.34 -20.74 -2.29
C LEU A 229 3.10 -21.72 -1.13
N PRO A 230 2.51 -21.26 -0.01
CA PRO A 230 2.10 -22.17 1.05
C PRO A 230 1.05 -23.16 0.53
N ALA A 231 1.22 -24.44 0.86
CA ALA A 231 0.28 -25.47 0.45
C ALA A 231 -1.05 -25.33 1.21
N PRO A 232 -2.20 -25.67 0.60
CA PRO A 232 -3.48 -25.68 1.29
C PRO A 232 -3.42 -26.52 2.58
N GLY A 233 -3.78 -25.92 3.71
CA GLY A 233 -3.76 -26.57 5.02
C GLY A 233 -2.45 -26.47 5.79
N GLU A 234 -1.44 -25.77 5.27
CA GLU A 234 -0.27 -25.38 6.06
C GLU A 234 -0.68 -24.45 7.21
N VAL A 235 -0.07 -24.69 8.37
CA VAL A 235 -0.37 -23.94 9.60
C VAL A 235 0.11 -22.49 9.43
N THR A 236 -0.78 -21.54 9.68
CA THR A 236 -0.47 -20.12 9.58
C THR A 236 0.43 -19.66 10.72
N ALA A 237 1.14 -18.54 10.52
CA ALA A 237 1.94 -17.94 11.57
C ALA A 237 1.13 -17.60 12.84
N LEU A 238 -0.16 -17.28 12.69
CA LEU A 238 -1.05 -16.99 13.82
C LEU A 238 -1.40 -18.25 14.63
N GLU A 239 -1.62 -19.38 13.95
CA GLU A 239 -1.89 -20.66 14.60
C GLU A 239 -0.66 -21.19 15.33
N VAL A 240 0.53 -21.10 14.70
CA VAL A 240 1.81 -21.42 15.35
C VAL A 240 2.02 -20.53 16.58
N ALA A 241 1.69 -19.24 16.50
CA ALA A 241 1.75 -18.30 17.61
C ALA A 241 0.63 -18.49 18.67
N HIS A 242 -0.22 -19.50 18.53
CA HIS A 242 -1.36 -19.77 19.41
C HIS A 242 -2.25 -18.53 19.65
N VAL A 243 -2.42 -17.74 18.58
CA VAL A 243 -3.35 -16.63 18.56
C VAL A 243 -4.74 -17.20 18.33
N ASP A 244 -5.37 -17.61 19.43
CA ASP A 244 -6.75 -18.12 19.44
C ASP A 244 -7.70 -17.22 18.62
N GLU A 245 -8.46 -17.81 17.70
CA GLU A 245 -9.49 -17.14 16.90
C GLU A 245 -10.49 -16.39 17.78
N LYS A 246 -10.76 -16.88 19.01
CA LYS A 246 -11.63 -16.19 19.97
C LYS A 246 -11.08 -14.82 20.40
N VAL A 247 -9.77 -14.61 20.35
CA VAL A 247 -9.14 -13.31 20.61
C VAL A 247 -9.33 -12.36 19.43
N ILE A 248 -9.40 -12.88 18.20
CA ILE A 248 -9.63 -12.13 16.97
C ILE A 248 -11.13 -11.76 16.86
N ALA A 249 -12.03 -12.72 17.07
CA ALA A 249 -13.48 -12.50 17.03
C ALA A 249 -13.97 -11.55 18.15
N ASN A 250 -13.37 -11.58 19.34
CA ASN A 250 -13.72 -10.64 20.42
C ASN A 250 -13.23 -9.21 20.19
N LEU A 251 -12.29 -8.97 19.25
CA LEU A 251 -11.91 -7.63 18.81
C LEU A 251 -12.85 -7.09 17.74
N LEU A 252 -13.47 -7.95 16.93
CA LEU A 252 -14.46 -7.58 15.91
C LEU A 252 -15.86 -7.34 16.50
N ASN A 253 -16.14 -7.87 17.69
CA ASN A 253 -17.40 -7.70 18.41
C ASN A 253 -17.37 -6.54 19.43
N ARG A 254 -16.43 -5.60 19.32
CA ARG A 254 -16.38 -4.35 20.11
C ARG A 254 -16.48 -3.15 19.18
#